data_AF-A0A944C3W8-F1
#
_entry.id   AF-A0A944C3W8-F1
#
_cell.length_a   1.000
_cell.length_b   1.000
_cell.length_c   1.000
_cell.angle_alpha   90.00
_cell.angle_beta   90.00
_cell.angle_gamma   90.00
#
_symmetry.space_group_name_H-M   'P 1'
#
loop_
_entity.id
_entity.type
_entity.pdbx_description
1 polymer ?
#
loop_
_entity_poly.entity_id
_entity_poly.type
_entity_poly.pdbx_seq_one_letter_code
_entity_poly.pdbx_strand_id
1 'polypeptide(L)'
;MAVSLKEILNIDDLPLPAAQARLLSVLYDKADNSMILQLEADELIPYPVLSEAGEAVKKHLGVPSVRIYPKYATELFEPSYLHDIVQILKSSHGVINGYMDDAQISDDGDTFEFTLMHGGVELLYSQKIDKEIEKFIKGVFSKSVSVRFSENASVDYEELDRRYFEELSAQPLPDFDAIDRRAAERAEEGKSSRGRKSNRPEPRKRPSKITVSYLTDKLCEEGLLYMGSEIKEQPQTLASLNDECDDAVVWGELTDVEHKDTRNGVYTIISAALCDDTGRIPIKIFAKTEIIDTYEFLEDGAVFVMRGAYKLDSYANEKQFTPSDIMQVSLRDDFVMKTPTAVPSVTGGAPSPAPTRTNVLTEPEEMELMFETTHFGSTAKLVMGKPINDAPVTMESVMNERDNVTVWGEIFNVEKKETKSGKSTIITAAFSDRTSSMVMKLFVYNTKLDSYKFIENGTTILANGSYKMDEFMHYNCFNPQSIMIVDVKPKQDNAPEKRVELHLHTNMS
;
A
#
# COMPACT_ATOMS: atom_id res chain seq x y z
N MET A 1 0.89 45.55 27.92
CA MET A 1 0.05 45.57 26.71
C MET A 1 -0.08 44.13 26.26
N ALA A 2 -1.30 43.60 26.24
CA ALA A 2 -1.56 42.28 25.68
C ALA A 2 -1.36 42.40 24.17
N VAL A 3 -0.38 41.68 23.61
CA VAL A 3 -0.07 41.73 22.18
C VAL A 3 -0.68 40.48 21.56
N SER A 4 -1.51 40.67 20.53
CA SER A 4 -2.15 39.57 19.80
C SER A 4 -1.12 38.73 19.06
N LEU A 5 -1.42 37.47 18.77
CA LEU A 5 -0.52 36.59 18.03
C LEU A 5 -0.07 37.21 16.69
N LYS A 6 -1.02 37.87 15.99
CA LYS A 6 -0.75 38.58 14.75
C LYS A 6 0.26 39.72 14.92
N GLU A 7 0.12 40.53 15.97
CA GLU A 7 1.03 41.64 16.24
C GLU A 7 2.42 41.19 16.67
N ILE A 8 2.54 40.04 17.35
CA ILE A 8 3.84 39.48 17.78
C ILE A 8 4.60 38.88 16.59
N LEU A 9 3.91 38.12 15.75
CA LEU A 9 4.55 37.35 14.68
C LEU A 9 4.56 38.09 13.33
N ASN A 10 3.82 39.20 13.20
CA ASN A 10 3.70 39.99 11.97
C ASN A 10 3.32 39.13 10.74
N ILE A 11 2.38 38.20 10.93
CA ILE A 11 1.86 37.30 9.89
C ILE A 11 0.51 37.84 9.39
N ASP A 12 0.43 38.20 8.12
CA ASP A 12 -0.79 38.78 7.53
C ASP A 12 -1.92 37.76 7.32
N ASP A 13 -1.57 36.48 7.18
CA ASP A 13 -2.45 35.37 6.74
C ASP A 13 -2.83 34.41 7.88
N LEU A 14 -3.08 34.94 9.08
CA LEU A 14 -3.58 34.15 10.22
C LEU A 14 -5.12 34.15 10.23
N PRO A 15 -5.77 32.99 10.46
CA PRO A 15 -7.23 32.92 10.50
C PRO A 15 -7.80 33.66 11.72
N LEU A 16 -8.97 34.28 11.53
CA LEU A 16 -9.42 35.44 12.31
C LEU A 16 -9.79 35.21 13.80
N PRO A 17 -10.06 34.00 14.32
CA PRO A 17 -10.11 33.79 15.78
C PRO A 17 -8.71 33.63 16.41
N ALA A 18 -7.82 32.89 15.74
CA ALA A 18 -6.46 32.63 16.26
C ALA A 18 -5.54 33.85 16.12
N ALA A 19 -5.75 34.69 15.12
CA ALA A 19 -5.01 35.94 14.89
C ALA A 19 -5.18 36.93 16.05
N GLN A 20 -6.39 36.99 16.62
CA GLN A 20 -6.78 37.92 17.69
C GLN A 20 -6.49 37.36 19.08
N ALA A 21 -6.27 36.05 19.21
CA ALA A 21 -5.92 35.41 20.46
C ALA A 21 -4.60 35.94 21.03
N ARG A 22 -4.54 36.05 22.36
CA ARG A 22 -3.40 36.59 23.10
C ARG A 22 -2.38 35.49 23.37
N LEU A 23 -1.13 35.70 22.96
CA LEU A 23 -0.06 34.75 23.27
C LEU A 23 0.28 34.79 24.77
N LEU A 24 0.16 33.65 25.45
CA LEU A 24 0.51 33.47 26.86
C LEU A 24 1.95 33.01 27.04
N SER A 25 2.34 31.97 26.30
CA SER A 25 3.67 31.38 26.42
C SER A 25 4.10 30.73 25.12
N VAL A 26 5.41 30.67 24.93
CA VAL A 26 6.08 29.94 23.86
C VAL A 26 7.06 28.98 24.52
N LEU A 27 6.87 27.70 24.27
CA LEU A 27 7.83 26.67 24.63
C LEU A 27 8.51 26.23 23.34
N TYR A 28 9.83 26.25 23.34
CA TYR A 28 10.63 25.84 22.20
C TYR A 28 11.58 24.74 22.64
N ASP A 29 11.45 23.57 22.03
CA ASP A 29 12.35 22.46 22.25
C ASP A 29 13.51 22.52 21.24
N LYS A 30 14.72 22.60 21.78
CA LYS A 30 15.96 22.70 21.00
C LYS A 30 16.35 21.38 20.33
N ALA A 31 15.88 20.24 20.84
CA ALA A 31 16.30 18.93 20.37
C ALA A 31 15.64 18.55 19.04
N ASP A 32 14.34 18.82 18.91
CA ASP A 32 13.56 18.52 17.70
C ASP A 32 13.13 19.79 16.94
N ASN A 33 13.54 20.97 17.41
CA ASN A 33 13.19 22.26 16.83
C ASN A 33 11.65 22.47 16.79
N SER A 34 10.92 21.86 17.72
CA SER A 34 9.47 22.00 17.84
C SER A 34 9.08 23.19 18.72
N MET A 35 7.92 23.78 18.42
CA MET A 35 7.40 24.92 19.16
C MET A 35 5.96 24.66 19.62
N ILE A 36 5.68 25.00 20.87
CA ILE A 36 4.36 24.96 21.47
C ILE A 36 3.97 26.39 21.85
N LEU A 37 2.83 26.85 21.33
CA LEU A 37 2.24 28.15 21.62
C LEU A 37 1.03 27.96 22.51
N GLN A 38 0.97 28.69 23.62
CA GLN A 38 -0.26 28.79 24.41
C GLN A 38 -0.96 30.10 24.10
N LEU A 39 -2.21 30.04 23.67
CA LEU A 39 -3.02 31.21 23.33
C LEU A 39 -4.18 31.34 24.30
N GLU A 40 -4.43 32.53 24.82
CA GLU A 40 -5.68 32.87 25.49
C GLU A 40 -6.65 33.45 24.47
N ALA A 41 -7.86 32.93 24.44
CA ALA A 41 -8.90 33.39 23.53
C ALA A 41 -10.22 33.57 24.29
N ASP A 42 -11.00 34.55 23.86
CA ASP A 42 -12.29 34.91 24.47
C ASP A 42 -13.46 34.13 23.86
N GLU A 43 -13.19 33.35 22.80
CA GLU A 43 -14.16 32.50 22.09
C GLU A 43 -13.53 31.14 21.77
N LEU A 44 -14.35 30.09 21.71
CA LEU A 44 -13.90 28.74 21.33
C LEU A 44 -13.39 28.74 19.89
N ILE A 45 -12.13 28.37 19.71
CA ILE A 45 -11.52 28.27 18.39
C ILE A 45 -11.59 26.80 17.92
N PRO A 46 -12.27 26.50 16.79
CA PRO A 46 -12.30 25.16 16.23
C PRO A 46 -10.90 24.64 15.87
N TYR A 47 -10.70 23.33 15.97
CA TYR A 47 -9.43 22.69 15.66
C TYR A 47 -8.90 23.03 14.24
N PRO A 48 -9.71 23.02 13.16
CA PRO A 48 -9.21 23.36 11.83
C PRO A 48 -8.54 24.75 11.77
N VAL A 49 -9.09 25.72 12.50
CA VAL A 49 -8.56 27.08 12.60
C VAL A 49 -7.24 27.11 13.37
N LEU A 50 -7.15 26.36 14.47
CA LEU A 50 -5.90 26.22 15.25
C LEU A 50 -4.80 25.52 14.41
N SER A 51 -5.18 24.50 13.64
CA SER A 51 -4.27 23.77 12.76
C SER A 51 -3.74 24.66 11.62
N GLU A 52 -4.62 25.42 10.98
CA GLU A 52 -4.25 26.38 9.93
C GLU A 52 -3.32 27.47 10.47
N ALA A 53 -3.63 28.03 11.65
CA ALA A 53 -2.76 28.99 12.32
C ALA A 53 -1.39 28.38 12.65
N GLY A 54 -1.35 27.13 13.14
CA GLY A 54 -0.11 26.40 13.41
C GLY A 54 0.75 26.25 12.16
N GLU A 55 0.17 25.86 11.03
CA GLU A 55 0.89 25.70 9.75
C GLU A 55 1.38 27.05 9.21
N ALA A 56 0.60 28.12 9.34
CA ALA A 56 1.00 29.48 8.98
C ALA A 56 2.24 29.93 9.79
N VAL A 57 2.24 29.70 11.11
CA VAL A 57 3.38 30.04 11.99
C VAL A 57 4.59 29.17 11.67
N LYS A 58 4.39 27.86 11.46
CA LYS A 58 5.44 26.91 11.07
C LYS A 58 6.15 27.36 9.78
N LYS A 59 5.37 27.72 8.76
CA LYS A 59 5.88 28.23 7.48
C LYS A 59 6.64 29.55 7.63
N HIS A 60 6.14 30.45 8.47
CA HIS A 60 6.77 31.76 8.67
C HIS A 60 8.11 31.66 9.43
N LEU A 61 8.18 30.80 10.45
CA LEU A 61 9.37 30.65 11.30
C LEU A 61 10.36 29.60 10.81
N GLY A 62 9.98 28.77 9.84
CA GLY A 62 10.85 27.72 9.27
C GLY A 62 11.17 26.58 10.24
N VAL A 63 10.28 26.31 11.19
CA VAL A 63 10.42 25.21 12.17
C VAL A 63 9.70 23.95 11.68
N PRO A 64 10.16 22.73 12.04
CA PRO A 64 9.53 21.48 11.61
C PRO A 64 8.14 21.24 12.20
N SER A 65 7.85 21.79 13.40
CA SER A 65 6.56 21.56 14.07
C SER A 65 6.16 22.76 14.93
N VAL A 66 4.90 23.16 14.81
CA VAL A 66 4.25 24.13 15.69
C VAL A 66 2.94 23.53 16.18
N ARG A 67 2.72 23.53 17.49
CA ARG A 67 1.45 23.16 18.12
C ARG A 67 0.87 24.34 18.87
N ILE A 68 -0.44 24.51 18.77
CA ILE A 68 -1.16 25.59 19.44
C ILE A 68 -2.11 24.97 20.45
N TYR A 69 -1.99 25.38 21.71
CA TYR A 69 -2.90 25.00 22.78
C TYR A 69 -3.66 26.23 23.26
N PRO A 70 -4.99 26.26 23.11
CA PRO A 70 -5.77 27.37 23.61
C PRO A 70 -5.95 27.30 25.13
N LYS A 71 -6.29 28.43 25.72
CA LYS A 71 -6.72 28.59 27.11
C LYS A 71 -7.94 29.48 27.11
N TYR A 72 -9.01 29.01 27.76
CA TYR A 72 -10.30 29.67 27.78
C TYR A 72 -10.73 29.94 29.22
N ALA A 73 -11.66 30.87 29.38
CA ALA A 73 -12.39 31.03 30.63
C ALA A 73 -13.25 29.78 30.91
N THR A 74 -13.46 29.46 32.19
CA THR A 74 -14.15 28.21 32.60
C THR A 74 -15.60 28.16 32.11
N GLU A 75 -16.25 29.32 32.03
CA GLU A 75 -17.61 29.53 31.55
C GLU A 75 -17.80 29.26 30.05
N LEU A 76 -16.73 29.22 29.25
CA LEU A 76 -16.78 28.91 27.81
C LEU A 76 -16.76 27.41 27.53
N PHE A 77 -16.69 26.56 28.56
CA PHE A 77 -16.66 25.12 28.36
C PHE A 77 -18.03 24.63 27.86
N GLU A 78 -18.05 24.18 26.60
CA GLU A 78 -19.20 23.50 25.99
C GLU A 78 -18.85 22.03 25.69
N PRO A 79 -19.75 21.07 25.94
CA PRO A 79 -19.50 19.64 25.66
C PRO A 79 -19.19 19.34 24.20
N SER A 80 -19.76 20.12 23.26
CA SER A 80 -19.48 20.02 21.83
C SER A 80 -18.00 20.20 21.50
N TYR A 81 -17.28 21.00 22.29
CA TYR A 81 -15.84 21.25 22.11
C TYR A 81 -14.96 20.05 22.45
N LEU A 82 -15.52 19.01 23.08
CA LEU A 82 -14.80 17.75 23.30
C LEU A 82 -14.37 17.09 21.98
N HIS A 83 -15.14 17.27 20.89
CA HIS A 83 -14.75 16.80 19.57
C HIS A 83 -13.46 17.47 19.06
N ASP A 84 -13.32 18.78 19.27
CA ASP A 84 -12.10 19.52 18.93
C ASP A 84 -10.92 19.10 19.83
N ILE A 85 -11.16 18.84 21.12
CA ILE A 85 -10.13 18.33 22.04
C ILE A 85 -9.59 16.97 21.57
N VAL A 86 -10.48 16.06 21.17
CA VAL A 86 -10.11 14.76 20.60
C VAL A 86 -9.25 14.96 19.35
N GLN A 87 -9.65 15.84 18.43
CA GLN A 87 -8.89 16.17 17.21
C GLN A 87 -7.49 16.75 17.53
N ILE A 88 -7.36 17.62 18.54
CA ILE A 88 -6.06 18.15 18.98
C ILE A 88 -5.16 17.02 19.51
N LEU A 89 -5.73 16.14 20.34
CA LEU A 89 -4.98 15.03 20.96
C LEU A 89 -4.54 13.96 19.95
N LYS A 90 -5.29 13.74 18.85
CA LYS A 90 -4.91 12.81 17.75
C LYS A 90 -3.50 13.04 17.24
N SER A 91 -3.06 14.30 17.14
CA SER A 91 -1.72 14.67 16.66
C SER A 91 -0.56 14.15 17.54
N SER A 92 -0.86 13.74 18.78
CA SER A 92 0.11 13.29 19.78
C SER A 92 -0.14 11.86 20.25
N HIS A 93 -1.35 11.34 20.11
CA HIS A 93 -1.76 10.01 20.56
C HIS A 93 -2.42 9.25 19.41
N GLY A 94 -1.62 8.46 18.69
CA GLY A 94 -2.10 7.70 17.51
C GLY A 94 -3.20 6.69 17.82
N VAL A 95 -3.39 6.32 19.10
CA VAL A 95 -4.46 5.40 19.56
C VAL A 95 -5.84 6.05 19.55
N ILE A 96 -5.92 7.38 19.54
CA ILE A 96 -7.20 8.09 19.35
C ILE A 96 -7.67 7.97 17.90
N ASN A 97 -6.73 7.80 16.96
CA ASN A 97 -7.00 7.72 15.54
C ASN A 97 -7.79 6.44 15.23
N GLY A 98 -9.03 6.58 14.76
CA GLY A 98 -9.88 5.48 14.33
C GLY A 98 -10.91 4.98 15.35
N TYR A 99 -10.76 5.27 16.65
CA TYR A 99 -11.72 4.80 17.67
C TYR A 99 -12.68 5.87 18.17
N MET A 100 -12.25 7.15 18.17
CA MET A 100 -13.02 8.26 18.74
C MET A 100 -13.67 9.17 17.70
N ASP A 101 -13.59 8.81 16.41
CA ASP A 101 -14.00 9.67 15.29
C ASP A 101 -15.52 9.81 15.21
N ASP A 102 -16.24 8.72 15.45
CA ASP A 102 -17.71 8.65 15.46
C ASP A 102 -18.29 8.46 16.88
N ALA A 103 -17.49 8.73 17.91
CA ALA A 103 -17.92 8.54 19.29
C ALA A 103 -19.01 9.56 19.65
N GLN A 104 -20.13 9.04 20.17
CA GLN A 104 -21.18 9.89 20.72
C GLN A 104 -20.81 10.31 22.15
N ILE A 105 -21.07 11.57 22.49
CA ILE A 105 -20.73 12.11 23.81
C ILE A 105 -22.02 12.32 24.59
N SER A 106 -22.13 11.62 25.72
CA SER A 106 -23.16 11.87 26.73
C SER A 106 -22.57 12.74 27.85
N ASP A 107 -23.33 13.74 28.27
CA ASP A 107 -22.93 14.73 29.28
C ASP A 107 -23.82 14.61 30.52
N ASP A 108 -23.19 14.32 31.66
CA ASP A 108 -23.81 14.33 33.01
C ASP A 108 -23.27 15.49 33.88
N GLY A 109 -22.76 16.55 33.25
CA GLY A 109 -22.23 17.79 33.83
C GLY A 109 -20.78 17.68 34.32
N ASP A 110 -20.49 16.65 35.11
CA ASP A 110 -19.17 16.38 35.70
C ASP A 110 -18.51 15.12 35.11
N THR A 111 -19.29 14.25 34.48
CA THR A 111 -18.80 13.04 33.81
C THR A 111 -19.21 13.07 32.34
N PHE A 112 -18.23 12.89 31.46
CA PHE A 112 -18.43 12.77 30.01
C PHE A 112 -18.20 11.33 29.60
N GLU A 113 -19.22 10.73 29.00
CA GLU A 113 -19.15 9.37 28.51
C GLU A 113 -19.05 9.38 26.98
N PHE A 114 -17.96 8.82 26.46
CA PHE A 114 -17.75 8.59 25.04
C PHE A 114 -18.22 7.18 24.71
N THR A 115 -19.34 7.10 24.00
CA THR A 115 -19.87 5.86 23.46
C THR A 115 -19.21 5.58 22.12
N LEU A 116 -18.31 4.59 22.10
CA LEU A 116 -17.59 4.16 20.91
C LEU A 116 -18.48 3.27 20.04
N MET A 117 -18.38 3.45 18.73
CA MET A 117 -19.17 2.71 17.75
C MET A 117 -18.50 1.40 17.29
N HIS A 118 -17.17 1.30 17.38
CA HIS A 118 -16.37 0.19 16.83
C HIS A 118 -15.48 -0.51 17.87
N GLY A 119 -15.88 -0.48 19.14
CA GLY A 119 -15.09 -1.04 20.24
C GLY A 119 -13.82 -0.22 20.53
N GLY A 120 -12.92 -0.79 21.34
CA GLY A 120 -11.62 -0.16 21.65
C GLY A 120 -11.54 0.48 23.03
N VAL A 121 -12.54 0.28 23.90
CA VAL A 121 -12.55 0.84 25.26
C VAL A 121 -11.34 0.38 26.08
N GLU A 122 -11.00 -0.92 26.03
CA GLU A 122 -9.87 -1.46 26.77
C GLU A 122 -8.54 -0.83 26.35
N LEU A 123 -8.37 -0.57 25.04
CA LEU A 123 -7.16 0.03 24.51
C LEU A 123 -7.02 1.50 24.94
N LEU A 124 -8.11 2.28 24.90
CA LEU A 124 -8.12 3.67 25.37
C LEU A 124 -7.81 3.79 26.87
N TYR A 125 -8.37 2.91 27.71
CA TYR A 125 -8.02 2.85 29.13
C TYR A 125 -6.58 2.39 29.36
N SER A 126 -6.07 1.43 28.59
CA SER A 126 -4.69 0.94 28.72
C SER A 126 -3.64 2.04 28.47
N GLN A 127 -3.96 2.97 27.55
CA GLN A 127 -3.13 4.13 27.21
C GLN A 127 -3.47 5.38 28.04
N LYS A 128 -4.40 5.26 28.98
CA LYS A 128 -4.86 6.34 29.88
C LYS A 128 -5.38 7.57 29.12
N ILE A 129 -6.05 7.36 28.00
CA ILE A 129 -6.60 8.44 27.17
C ILE A 129 -7.66 9.22 27.94
N ASP A 130 -8.45 8.55 28.80
CA ASP A 130 -9.38 9.20 29.73
C ASP A 130 -8.66 10.29 30.54
N LYS A 131 -7.49 9.96 31.11
CA LYS A 131 -6.71 10.88 31.93
C LYS A 131 -6.07 12.01 31.14
N GLU A 132 -5.65 11.75 29.91
CA GLU A 132 -5.12 12.82 29.05
C GLU A 132 -6.23 13.80 28.62
N ILE A 133 -7.44 13.33 28.32
CA ILE A 133 -8.60 14.21 28.04
C ILE A 133 -8.96 15.03 29.29
N GLU A 134 -9.08 14.40 30.46
CA GLU A 134 -9.36 15.08 31.74
C GLU A 134 -8.30 16.17 32.03
N LYS A 135 -7.02 15.84 31.83
CA LYS A 135 -5.90 16.75 32.03
C LYS A 135 -5.89 17.88 31.01
N PHE A 136 -6.26 17.61 29.77
CA PHE A 136 -6.37 18.64 28.72
C PHE A 136 -7.49 19.63 29.07
N ILE A 137 -8.69 19.15 29.43
CA ILE A 137 -9.82 20.00 29.83
C ILE A 137 -9.44 20.86 31.04
N LYS A 138 -8.76 20.27 32.02
CA LYS A 138 -8.22 21.00 33.17
C LYS A 138 -7.17 22.04 32.77
N GLY A 139 -6.32 21.74 31.80
CA GLY A 139 -5.30 22.68 31.30
C GLY A 139 -5.89 23.86 30.53
N VAL A 140 -6.89 23.59 29.69
CA VAL A 140 -7.50 24.57 28.78
C VAL A 140 -8.59 25.41 29.47
N PHE A 141 -9.48 24.78 30.23
CA PHE A 141 -10.65 25.44 30.85
C PHE A 141 -10.56 25.61 32.36
N SER A 142 -9.50 25.08 33.00
CA SER A 142 -9.40 25.01 34.48
C SER A 142 -10.56 24.25 35.16
N LYS A 143 -11.32 23.45 34.40
CA LYS A 143 -12.43 22.60 34.89
C LYS A 143 -11.93 21.19 35.13
N SER A 144 -12.29 20.60 36.27
CA SER A 144 -12.03 19.18 36.53
C SER A 144 -13.27 18.37 36.15
N VAL A 145 -13.07 17.34 35.35
CA VAL A 145 -14.14 16.48 34.82
C VAL A 145 -13.69 15.02 34.92
N SER A 146 -14.62 14.07 34.85
CA SER A 146 -14.32 12.65 34.68
C SER A 146 -14.65 12.22 33.26
N VAL A 147 -13.80 11.42 32.65
CA VAL A 147 -14.06 10.82 31.33
C VAL A 147 -14.27 9.32 31.47
N ARG A 148 -15.27 8.78 30.78
CA ARG A 148 -15.52 7.35 30.67
C ARG A 148 -15.71 6.96 29.22
N PHE A 149 -15.32 5.74 28.90
CA PHE A 149 -15.63 5.13 27.62
C PHE A 149 -16.62 3.98 27.82
N SER A 150 -17.60 3.88 26.94
CA SER A 150 -18.51 2.75 26.81
C SER A 150 -18.63 2.32 25.35
N GLU A 151 -19.12 1.12 25.14
CA GLU A 151 -19.38 0.56 23.82
C GLU A 151 -20.88 0.42 23.64
N ASN A 152 -21.38 0.74 22.44
CA ASN A 152 -22.79 0.58 22.14
C ASN A 152 -23.12 -0.92 21.95
N ALA A 153 -23.29 -1.63 23.06
CA ALA A 153 -23.59 -3.06 23.10
C ALA A 153 -25.08 -3.36 22.86
N SER A 154 -25.63 -2.89 21.73
CA SER A 154 -26.85 -3.42 21.10
C SER A 154 -27.22 -2.56 19.90
N VAL A 155 -26.39 -2.59 18.87
CA VAL A 155 -26.87 -2.24 17.53
C VAL A 155 -27.26 -3.57 16.90
N ASP A 156 -28.55 -3.74 16.60
CA ASP A 156 -29.02 -4.87 15.79
C ASP A 156 -28.46 -4.67 14.37
N TYR A 157 -27.29 -5.27 14.17
CA TYR A 157 -26.55 -5.19 12.92
C TYR A 157 -27.38 -5.70 11.74
N GLU A 158 -28.42 -6.52 11.92
CA GLU A 158 -29.19 -7.02 10.77
C GLU A 158 -30.14 -5.98 10.17
N GLU A 159 -30.75 -5.11 10.98
CA GLU A 159 -31.63 -4.04 10.49
C GLU A 159 -30.82 -2.86 9.94
N LEU A 160 -29.67 -2.57 10.56
CA LEU A 160 -28.72 -1.58 10.07
C LEU A 160 -27.99 -2.07 8.82
N ASP A 161 -27.59 -3.34 8.73
CA ASP A 161 -27.03 -3.93 7.51
C ASP A 161 -28.06 -3.90 6.39
N ARG A 162 -29.33 -4.20 6.66
CA ARG A 162 -30.38 -4.14 5.63
C ARG A 162 -30.64 -2.71 5.17
N ARG A 163 -30.75 -1.75 6.08
CA ARG A 163 -30.90 -0.33 5.74
C ARG A 163 -29.66 0.21 5.05
N TYR A 164 -28.47 -0.13 5.51
CA TYR A 164 -27.19 0.29 4.95
C TYR A 164 -26.96 -0.33 3.55
N PHE A 165 -27.33 -1.59 3.34
CA PHE A 165 -27.34 -2.22 2.01
C PHE A 165 -28.42 -1.62 1.09
N GLU A 166 -29.61 -1.29 1.59
CA GLU A 166 -30.64 -0.58 0.82
C GLU A 166 -30.18 0.85 0.48
N GLU A 167 -29.52 1.55 1.40
CA GLU A 167 -29.06 2.92 1.23
C GLU A 167 -27.82 2.98 0.31
N LEU A 168 -26.88 2.03 0.44
CA LEU A 168 -25.74 1.87 -0.47
C LEU A 168 -26.15 1.40 -1.87
N SER A 169 -27.17 0.54 -1.97
CA SER A 169 -27.70 0.10 -3.28
C SER A 169 -28.63 1.14 -3.93
N ALA A 170 -29.22 2.03 -3.14
CA ALA A 170 -30.02 3.17 -3.62
C ALA A 170 -29.19 4.43 -3.88
N GLN A 171 -27.98 4.54 -3.33
CA GLN A 171 -27.05 5.58 -3.72
C GLN A 171 -26.74 5.44 -5.21
N PRO A 172 -26.92 6.51 -6.01
CA PRO A 172 -26.54 6.46 -7.41
C PRO A 172 -25.04 6.19 -7.45
N LEU A 173 -24.66 5.07 -8.08
CA LEU A 173 -23.28 4.73 -8.34
C LEU A 173 -22.56 5.97 -8.90
N PRO A 174 -21.31 6.23 -8.49
CA PRO A 174 -20.54 7.32 -9.08
C PRO A 174 -20.59 7.18 -10.60
N ASP A 175 -20.91 8.27 -11.29
CA ASP A 175 -21.07 8.28 -12.75
C ASP A 175 -19.72 7.95 -13.40
N PHE A 176 -19.51 6.65 -13.63
CA PHE A 176 -18.27 6.11 -14.16
C PHE A 176 -17.97 6.67 -15.56
N ASP A 177 -18.99 7.05 -16.33
CA ASP A 177 -18.82 7.72 -17.62
C ASP A 177 -18.39 9.18 -17.46
N ALA A 178 -18.89 9.91 -16.46
CA ALA A 178 -18.39 11.25 -16.13
C ALA A 178 -16.96 11.23 -15.58
N ILE A 179 -16.61 10.20 -14.82
CA ILE A 179 -15.26 9.99 -14.30
C ILE A 179 -14.31 9.64 -15.46
N ASP A 180 -14.69 8.72 -16.35
CA ASP A 180 -13.93 8.34 -17.55
C ASP A 180 -13.79 9.55 -18.52
N ARG A 181 -14.81 10.40 -18.66
CA ARG A 181 -14.73 11.65 -19.45
C ARG A 181 -13.75 12.65 -18.83
N ARG A 182 -13.81 12.91 -17.53
CA ARG A 182 -12.87 13.80 -16.83
C ARG A 182 -11.43 13.28 -16.88
N ALA A 183 -11.24 11.95 -16.81
CA ALA A 183 -9.95 11.31 -16.97
C ALA A 183 -9.42 11.46 -18.41
N ALA A 184 -10.29 11.34 -19.42
CA ALA A 184 -9.94 11.54 -20.82
C ALA A 184 -9.60 13.00 -21.15
N GLU A 185 -10.37 13.97 -20.62
CA GLU A 185 -10.11 15.41 -20.77
C GLU A 185 -8.77 15.81 -20.13
N ARG A 186 -8.44 15.30 -18.94
CA ARG A 186 -7.13 15.53 -18.30
C ARG A 186 -5.97 14.84 -19.02
N ALA A 187 -6.21 13.67 -19.63
CA ALA A 187 -5.22 12.99 -20.47
C ALA A 187 -4.93 13.76 -21.76
N GLU A 188 -5.88 14.54 -22.27
CA GLU A 188 -5.69 15.47 -23.40
C GLU A 188 -4.89 16.72 -22.96
N GLU A 189 -5.22 17.32 -21.80
CA GLU A 189 -4.50 18.48 -21.25
C GLU A 189 -3.03 18.18 -20.90
N GLY A 190 -2.75 16.97 -20.40
CA GLY A 190 -1.40 16.48 -20.08
C GLY A 190 -0.48 16.24 -21.28
N LYS A 191 -0.99 16.26 -22.52
CA LYS A 191 -0.15 16.18 -23.73
C LYS A 191 0.64 17.47 -23.99
N SER A 192 0.26 18.59 -23.38
CA SER A 192 0.95 19.88 -23.55
C SER A 192 2.20 20.06 -22.69
N SER A 193 2.41 19.23 -21.65
CA SER A 193 3.48 19.41 -20.66
C SER A 193 4.54 18.29 -20.59
N ARG A 194 4.47 17.24 -21.42
CA ARG A 194 5.47 16.15 -21.47
C ARG A 194 6.65 16.44 -22.40
N GLY A 195 7.42 17.46 -22.05
CA GLY A 195 8.74 17.74 -22.61
C GLY A 195 9.88 17.28 -21.70
N ARG A 196 9.99 15.99 -21.38
CA ARG A 196 11.24 15.36 -20.88
C ARG A 196 11.16 13.83 -21.04
N LYS A 197 11.77 13.32 -22.12
CA LYS A 197 11.95 11.88 -22.38
C LYS A 197 12.90 11.29 -21.33
N SER A 198 12.54 10.17 -20.70
CA SER A 198 13.50 9.34 -19.99
C SER A 198 14.43 8.69 -21.02
N ASN A 199 15.74 8.88 -20.87
CA ASN A 199 16.76 8.55 -21.86
C ASN A 199 17.28 7.10 -21.72
N ARG A 200 16.41 6.15 -21.32
CA ARG A 200 16.81 4.74 -21.14
C ARG A 200 16.79 4.03 -22.50
N PRO A 201 17.87 3.36 -22.93
CA PRO A 201 17.89 2.64 -24.20
C PRO A 201 16.88 1.48 -24.19
N GLU A 202 16.08 1.37 -25.26
CA GLU A 202 15.10 0.30 -25.47
C GLU A 202 15.62 -0.68 -26.56
N PRO A 203 15.20 -1.95 -26.56
CA PRO A 203 15.67 -2.92 -27.53
C PRO A 203 15.17 -2.64 -28.94
N ARG A 204 15.98 -2.99 -29.94
CA ARG A 204 15.64 -2.88 -31.35
C ARG A 204 14.76 -4.05 -31.76
N LYS A 205 13.55 -3.79 -32.24
CA LYS A 205 12.66 -4.81 -32.86
C LYS A 205 13.32 -5.59 -34.01
N ARG A 206 14.33 -4.99 -34.65
CA ARG A 206 15.18 -5.66 -35.64
C ARG A 206 16.63 -5.46 -35.21
N PRO A 207 17.30 -6.47 -34.63
CA PRO A 207 18.66 -6.32 -34.17
C PRO A 207 19.59 -6.06 -35.35
N SER A 208 20.64 -5.27 -35.11
CA SER A 208 21.64 -4.97 -36.13
C SER A 208 22.72 -6.04 -36.12
N LYS A 209 23.13 -6.52 -37.29
CA LYS A 209 24.29 -7.41 -37.39
C LYS A 209 25.54 -6.67 -36.94
N ILE A 210 26.34 -7.30 -36.10
CA ILE A 210 27.62 -6.79 -35.62
C ILE A 210 28.71 -7.85 -35.81
N THR A 211 29.96 -7.41 -35.74
CA THR A 211 31.13 -8.29 -35.86
C THR A 211 31.96 -8.22 -34.59
N VAL A 212 32.10 -9.36 -33.92
CA VAL A 212 32.87 -9.50 -32.69
C VAL A 212 34.32 -9.82 -33.03
N SER A 213 35.25 -9.03 -32.50
CA SER A 213 36.70 -9.17 -32.76
C SER A 213 37.51 -9.63 -31.54
N TYR A 214 36.84 -9.94 -30.44
CA TYR A 214 37.40 -10.39 -29.17
C TYR A 214 36.81 -11.75 -28.78
N LEU A 215 37.49 -12.49 -27.90
CA LEU A 215 37.12 -13.88 -27.53
C LEU A 215 36.90 -14.76 -28.77
N THR A 216 37.68 -14.52 -29.83
CA THR A 216 37.55 -15.27 -31.09
C THR A 216 37.90 -16.74 -30.94
N ASP A 217 38.49 -17.16 -29.83
CA ASP A 217 38.68 -18.57 -29.45
C ASP A 217 37.42 -19.22 -28.87
N LYS A 218 36.44 -18.44 -28.39
CA LYS A 218 35.22 -18.92 -27.69
C LYS A 218 33.93 -18.59 -28.44
N LEU A 219 33.87 -17.44 -29.10
CA LEU A 219 32.68 -16.87 -29.73
C LEU A 219 32.76 -16.88 -31.26
N CYS A 220 31.60 -16.97 -31.90
CA CYS A 220 31.45 -16.70 -33.33
C CYS A 220 31.65 -15.19 -33.62
N GLU A 221 32.21 -14.89 -34.80
CA GLU A 221 32.49 -13.50 -35.21
C GLU A 221 31.22 -12.72 -35.56
N GLU A 222 30.13 -13.40 -35.93
CA GLU A 222 28.84 -12.76 -36.19
C GLU A 222 27.96 -12.72 -34.94
N GLY A 223 27.34 -11.58 -34.68
CA GLY A 223 26.38 -11.41 -33.59
C GLY A 223 25.29 -10.39 -33.90
N LEU A 224 24.41 -10.18 -32.92
CA LEU A 224 23.22 -9.35 -33.03
C LEU A 224 23.18 -8.30 -31.91
N LEU A 225 23.16 -7.02 -32.27
CA LEU A 225 23.00 -5.91 -31.33
C LEU A 225 21.51 -5.64 -31.08
N TYR A 226 21.07 -5.93 -29.86
CA TYR A 226 19.68 -5.74 -29.42
C TYR A 226 19.47 -4.43 -28.70
N MET A 227 20.41 -3.96 -27.88
CA MET A 227 20.23 -2.75 -27.07
C MET A 227 21.51 -1.94 -27.02
N GLY A 228 21.39 -0.61 -27.08
CA GLY A 228 22.53 0.30 -26.94
C GLY A 228 23.49 0.35 -28.14
N SER A 229 24.78 0.43 -27.83
CA SER A 229 25.91 0.57 -28.78
C SER A 229 26.69 -0.72 -28.95
N GLU A 230 27.40 -0.85 -30.06
CA GLU A 230 28.31 -1.97 -30.30
C GLU A 230 29.47 -1.95 -29.29
N ILE A 231 29.62 -3.06 -28.56
CA ILE A 231 30.71 -3.30 -27.62
C ILE A 231 31.94 -3.73 -28.42
N LYS A 232 33.03 -2.98 -28.29
CA LYS A 232 34.34 -3.28 -28.92
C LYS A 232 35.42 -3.62 -27.90
N GLU A 233 35.07 -3.46 -26.62
CA GLU A 233 35.92 -3.67 -25.47
C GLU A 233 35.94 -5.16 -25.12
N GLN A 234 37.10 -5.67 -24.69
CA GLN A 234 37.21 -7.07 -24.29
C GLN A 234 36.46 -7.31 -22.97
N PRO A 235 35.55 -8.30 -22.89
CA PRO A 235 34.84 -8.61 -21.66
C PRO A 235 35.78 -9.06 -20.53
N GLN A 236 35.49 -8.61 -19.32
CA GLN A 236 36.09 -9.07 -18.08
C GLN A 236 35.48 -10.40 -17.67
N THR A 237 36.23 -11.21 -16.91
CA THR A 237 35.70 -12.46 -16.33
C THR A 237 34.82 -12.14 -15.14
N LEU A 238 33.73 -12.90 -14.95
CA LEU A 238 32.79 -12.63 -13.86
C LEU A 238 33.45 -12.71 -12.48
N ALA A 239 34.43 -13.61 -12.28
CA ALA A 239 35.19 -13.70 -11.03
C ALA A 239 36.09 -12.48 -10.73
N SER A 240 36.38 -11.64 -11.73
CA SER A 240 37.24 -10.46 -11.56
C SER A 240 36.47 -9.21 -11.15
N LEU A 241 35.13 -9.27 -11.16
CA LEU A 241 34.27 -8.16 -10.74
C LEU A 241 34.31 -8.02 -9.22
N ASN A 242 34.67 -6.83 -8.76
CA ASN A 242 34.82 -6.48 -7.35
C ASN A 242 33.93 -5.28 -6.98
N ASP A 243 33.99 -4.88 -5.70
CA ASP A 243 33.17 -3.80 -5.17
C ASP A 243 33.45 -2.40 -5.78
N GLU A 244 34.57 -2.24 -6.49
CA GLU A 244 35.03 -0.97 -7.09
C GLU A 244 34.60 -0.80 -8.56
N CYS A 245 34.04 -1.83 -9.19
CA CYS A 245 33.58 -1.78 -10.59
C CYS A 245 32.17 -1.18 -10.70
N ASP A 246 32.07 0.13 -10.99
CA ASP A 246 30.78 0.80 -11.23
C ASP A 246 30.14 0.41 -12.57
N ASP A 247 30.94 0.26 -13.63
CA ASP A 247 30.56 -0.17 -14.98
C ASP A 247 31.48 -1.30 -15.44
N ALA A 248 30.89 -2.34 -16.06
CA ALA A 248 31.63 -3.51 -16.52
C ALA A 248 31.13 -4.00 -17.88
N VAL A 249 32.04 -4.63 -18.62
CA VAL A 249 31.75 -5.40 -19.83
C VAL A 249 31.95 -6.86 -19.50
N VAL A 250 30.91 -7.66 -19.66
CA VAL A 250 30.89 -9.08 -19.30
C VAL A 250 30.33 -9.91 -20.44
N TRP A 251 30.64 -11.20 -20.42
CA TRP A 251 30.07 -12.16 -21.34
C TRP A 251 29.61 -13.39 -20.57
N GLY A 252 28.63 -14.10 -21.11
CA GLY A 252 28.17 -15.34 -20.50
C GLY A 252 26.91 -15.90 -21.13
N GLU A 253 26.58 -17.11 -20.73
CA GLU A 253 25.30 -17.77 -21.00
C GLU A 253 24.27 -17.32 -19.97
N LEU A 254 23.07 -17.03 -20.43
CA LEU A 254 21.95 -16.64 -19.59
C LEU A 254 21.27 -17.90 -19.03
N THR A 255 20.98 -17.88 -17.73
CA THR A 255 20.37 -18.97 -16.98
C THR A 255 19.34 -18.41 -16.01
N ASP A 256 18.36 -19.23 -15.60
CA ASP A 256 17.31 -18.86 -14.64
C ASP A 256 16.56 -17.58 -15.04
N VAL A 257 16.19 -17.45 -16.32
CA VAL A 257 15.44 -16.30 -16.83
C VAL A 257 14.00 -16.33 -16.31
N GLU A 258 13.69 -15.34 -15.48
CA GLU A 258 12.37 -15.10 -14.91
C GLU A 258 11.82 -13.74 -15.34
N HIS A 259 10.54 -13.72 -15.69
CA HIS A 259 9.81 -12.51 -16.01
C HIS A 259 8.81 -12.22 -14.89
N LYS A 260 8.90 -11.03 -14.30
CA LYS A 260 8.04 -10.62 -13.20
C LYS A 260 7.54 -9.20 -13.38
N ASP A 261 6.23 -9.05 -13.56
CA ASP A 261 5.63 -7.72 -13.67
C ASP A 261 5.71 -6.93 -12.35
N THR A 262 5.95 -5.63 -12.46
CA THR A 262 5.91 -4.71 -11.32
C THR A 262 4.48 -4.56 -10.82
N ARG A 263 4.33 -4.23 -9.54
CA ARG A 263 3.03 -4.09 -8.86
C ARG A 263 2.06 -3.12 -9.56
N ASN A 264 2.59 -2.12 -10.28
CA ASN A 264 1.81 -1.14 -11.04
C ASN A 264 1.59 -1.55 -12.52
N GLY A 265 2.08 -2.70 -12.96
CA GLY A 265 1.95 -3.20 -14.33
C GLY A 265 2.69 -2.38 -15.39
N VAL A 266 3.46 -1.35 -14.99
CA VAL A 266 4.16 -0.45 -15.92
C VAL A 266 5.43 -1.08 -16.48
N TYR A 267 6.11 -1.91 -15.68
CA TYR A 267 7.34 -2.58 -16.06
C TYR A 267 7.24 -4.09 -15.85
N THR A 268 7.94 -4.86 -16.68
CA THR A 268 8.30 -6.25 -16.43
C THR A 268 9.77 -6.29 -16.02
N ILE A 269 10.04 -6.84 -14.85
CA ILE A 269 11.38 -7.13 -14.35
C ILE A 269 11.81 -8.47 -14.92
N ILE A 270 12.81 -8.46 -15.80
CA ILE A 270 13.49 -9.67 -16.27
C ILE A 270 14.66 -9.90 -15.32
N SER A 271 14.58 -10.96 -14.51
CA SER A 271 15.64 -11.39 -13.61
C SER A 271 16.30 -12.63 -14.20
N ALA A 272 17.61 -12.65 -14.28
CA ALA A 272 18.35 -13.78 -14.84
C ALA A 272 19.71 -13.89 -14.17
N ALA A 273 20.45 -14.96 -14.44
CA ALA A 273 21.84 -15.10 -14.03
C ALA A 273 22.73 -15.29 -15.26
N LEU A 274 23.77 -14.48 -15.37
CA LEU A 274 24.80 -14.63 -16.38
C LEU A 274 25.92 -15.51 -15.83
N CYS A 275 26.27 -16.56 -16.57
CA CYS A 275 27.32 -17.50 -16.19
C CYS A 275 28.43 -17.53 -17.25
N ASP A 276 29.68 -17.49 -16.81
CA ASP A 276 30.86 -17.75 -17.65
C ASP A 276 31.64 -18.96 -17.11
N ASP A 277 32.88 -19.16 -17.54
CA ASP A 277 33.78 -20.21 -17.04
C ASP A 277 34.37 -19.93 -15.65
N THR A 278 34.08 -18.76 -15.07
CA THR A 278 34.70 -18.25 -13.84
C THR A 278 33.72 -17.96 -12.71
N GLY A 279 32.44 -17.66 -13.02
CA GLY A 279 31.47 -17.25 -12.02
C GLY A 279 30.04 -17.12 -12.55
N ARG A 280 29.17 -16.62 -11.68
CA ARG A 280 27.75 -16.39 -11.93
C ARG A 280 27.34 -15.05 -11.30
N ILE A 281 26.62 -14.21 -12.04
CA ILE A 281 26.18 -12.88 -11.58
C ILE A 281 24.68 -12.68 -11.87
N PRO A 282 23.90 -12.15 -10.91
CA PRO A 282 22.50 -11.81 -11.15
C PRO A 282 22.36 -10.56 -12.02
N ILE A 283 21.52 -10.69 -13.04
CA ILE A 283 21.08 -9.63 -13.95
C ILE A 283 19.65 -9.24 -13.63
N LYS A 284 19.37 -7.93 -13.66
CA LYS A 284 18.02 -7.40 -13.59
C LYS A 284 17.78 -6.32 -14.62
N ILE A 285 16.73 -6.48 -15.42
CA ILE A 285 16.33 -5.55 -16.46
C ILE A 285 14.90 -5.11 -16.17
N PHE A 286 14.64 -3.80 -16.22
CA PHE A 286 13.29 -3.26 -16.12
C PHE A 286 12.84 -2.86 -17.53
N ALA A 287 12.05 -3.71 -18.15
CA ALA A 287 11.41 -3.47 -19.44
C ALA A 287 10.05 -2.80 -19.22
N LYS A 288 9.60 -1.87 -20.06
CA LYS A 288 8.19 -1.46 -19.99
C LYS A 288 7.32 -2.61 -20.46
N THR A 289 6.23 -2.89 -19.77
CA THR A 289 5.33 -4.01 -20.09
C THR A 289 4.80 -3.93 -21.53
N GLU A 290 4.63 -2.72 -22.07
CA GLU A 290 4.17 -2.46 -23.44
C GLU A 290 5.13 -2.94 -24.54
N ILE A 291 6.42 -3.12 -24.22
CA ILE A 291 7.48 -3.54 -25.17
C ILE A 291 8.15 -4.84 -24.75
N ILE A 292 7.53 -5.61 -23.86
CA ILE A 292 8.14 -6.86 -23.35
C ILE A 292 8.42 -7.88 -24.46
N ASP A 293 7.61 -7.86 -25.52
CA ASP A 293 7.80 -8.62 -26.76
C ASP A 293 9.17 -8.36 -27.41
N THR A 294 9.73 -7.16 -27.21
CA THR A 294 11.07 -6.82 -27.73
C THR A 294 12.22 -7.45 -26.94
N TYR A 295 11.94 -8.10 -25.81
CA TYR A 295 12.92 -8.78 -24.95
C TYR A 295 12.87 -10.32 -25.06
N GLU A 296 12.06 -10.89 -25.96
CA GLU A 296 11.95 -12.35 -26.16
C GLU A 296 13.28 -13.05 -26.48
N PHE A 297 14.27 -12.30 -26.97
CA PHE A 297 15.60 -12.83 -27.26
C PHE A 297 16.39 -13.22 -25.99
N LEU A 298 15.97 -12.75 -24.80
CA LEU A 298 16.56 -13.13 -23.51
C LEU A 298 15.95 -14.46 -23.06
N GLU A 299 16.52 -15.57 -23.52
CA GLU A 299 16.08 -16.93 -23.18
C GLU A 299 17.21 -17.71 -22.50
N ASP A 300 16.82 -18.74 -21.72
CA ASP A 300 17.78 -19.66 -21.11
C ASP A 300 18.66 -20.33 -22.17
N GLY A 301 19.97 -20.35 -21.95
CA GLY A 301 20.95 -20.89 -22.87
C GLY A 301 21.44 -19.92 -23.94
N ALA A 302 20.85 -18.73 -24.07
CA ALA A 302 21.35 -17.72 -24.98
C ALA A 302 22.63 -17.05 -24.45
N VAL A 303 23.59 -16.82 -25.34
CA VAL A 303 24.90 -16.25 -24.97
C VAL A 303 24.96 -14.77 -25.34
N PHE A 304 25.42 -13.96 -24.39
CA PHE A 304 25.44 -12.52 -24.52
C PHE A 304 26.80 -11.93 -24.17
N VAL A 305 27.10 -10.81 -24.83
CA VAL A 305 28.06 -9.82 -24.37
C VAL A 305 27.28 -8.59 -23.94
N MET A 306 27.46 -8.17 -22.69
CA MET A 306 26.72 -7.06 -22.10
C MET A 306 27.66 -6.04 -21.50
N ARG A 307 27.31 -4.76 -21.64
CA ARG A 307 27.93 -3.66 -20.92
C ARG A 307 26.89 -3.02 -20.02
N GLY A 308 27.25 -2.66 -18.81
CA GLY A 308 26.31 -2.06 -17.86
C GLY A 308 26.89 -1.81 -16.48
N ALA A 309 26.03 -1.31 -15.61
CA ALA A 309 26.41 -0.93 -14.25
C ALA A 309 26.35 -2.13 -13.31
N TYR A 310 27.37 -2.31 -12.47
CA TYR A 310 27.44 -3.38 -11.46
C TYR A 310 27.40 -2.80 -10.05
N LYS A 311 26.20 -2.71 -9.47
CA LYS A 311 25.96 -1.93 -8.23
C LYS A 311 25.29 -2.78 -7.15
N LEU A 312 25.49 -2.40 -5.90
CA LEU A 312 24.83 -3.04 -4.76
C LEU A 312 23.34 -2.66 -4.80
N ASP A 313 22.46 -3.65 -4.93
CA ASP A 313 21.02 -3.46 -4.75
C ASP A 313 20.75 -3.40 -3.23
N SER A 314 20.43 -2.21 -2.72
CA SER A 314 20.17 -1.98 -1.28
C SER A 314 18.95 -2.74 -0.75
N TYR A 315 18.06 -3.21 -1.64
CA TYR A 315 16.88 -3.99 -1.26
C TYR A 315 17.18 -5.49 -1.17
N ALA A 316 17.96 -6.02 -2.12
CA ALA A 316 18.37 -7.43 -2.13
C ALA A 316 19.63 -7.72 -1.28
N ASN A 317 20.36 -6.66 -0.90
CA ASN A 317 21.69 -6.73 -0.29
C ASN A 317 22.67 -7.60 -1.09
N GLU A 318 22.55 -7.57 -2.43
CA GLU A 318 23.35 -8.34 -3.37
C GLU A 318 23.82 -7.43 -4.52
N LYS A 319 25.01 -7.70 -5.06
CA LYS A 319 25.51 -6.98 -6.24
C LYS A 319 24.73 -7.39 -7.48
N GLN A 320 24.18 -6.41 -8.18
CA GLN A 320 23.30 -6.61 -9.32
C GLN A 320 23.86 -5.92 -10.57
N PHE A 321 23.82 -6.64 -11.68
CA PHE A 321 24.22 -6.11 -12.97
C PHE A 321 23.01 -5.59 -13.75
N THR A 322 23.06 -4.31 -14.15
CA THR A 322 22.04 -3.67 -14.98
C THR A 322 22.61 -3.32 -16.35
N PRO A 323 22.29 -4.08 -17.41
CA PRO A 323 22.86 -3.86 -18.74
C PRO A 323 22.31 -2.59 -19.40
N SER A 324 23.20 -1.83 -20.04
CA SER A 324 22.91 -0.71 -20.93
C SER A 324 23.00 -1.10 -22.40
N ASP A 325 23.96 -1.98 -22.73
CA ASP A 325 24.20 -2.48 -24.08
C ASP A 325 24.14 -4.01 -24.07
N ILE A 326 23.42 -4.60 -25.02
CA ILE A 326 23.20 -6.06 -25.10
C ILE A 326 23.44 -6.54 -26.53
N MET A 327 24.42 -7.43 -26.69
CA MET A 327 24.73 -8.14 -27.93
C MET A 327 24.57 -9.63 -27.73
N GLN A 328 23.74 -10.27 -28.55
CA GLN A 328 23.65 -11.73 -28.61
C GLN A 328 24.75 -12.27 -29.51
N VAL A 329 25.40 -13.33 -29.07
CA VAL A 329 26.48 -14.03 -29.76
C VAL A 329 26.25 -15.54 -29.68
N SER A 330 26.96 -16.31 -30.50
CA SER A 330 26.95 -17.77 -30.43
C SER A 330 28.31 -18.28 -29.97
N LEU A 331 28.32 -19.39 -29.22
CA LEU A 331 29.56 -20.15 -28.98
C LEU A 331 30.02 -20.81 -30.28
N ARG A 332 31.33 -21.06 -30.37
CA ARG A 332 31.85 -21.93 -31.43
C ARG A 332 31.50 -23.39 -31.15
N ASP A 333 31.33 -24.17 -32.22
CA ASP A 333 30.99 -25.60 -32.15
C ASP A 333 32.03 -26.44 -31.38
N ASP A 334 33.28 -25.98 -31.30
CA ASP A 334 34.39 -26.63 -30.60
C ASP A 334 34.60 -26.15 -29.15
N PHE A 335 33.80 -25.19 -28.70
CA PHE A 335 33.91 -24.62 -27.37
C PHE A 335 32.71 -25.00 -26.49
N VAL A 336 32.99 -25.65 -25.36
CA VAL A 336 31.97 -26.02 -24.36
C VAL A 336 32.18 -25.19 -23.10
N MET A 337 31.18 -24.39 -22.72
CA MET A 337 31.20 -23.67 -21.45
C MET A 337 31.20 -24.64 -20.27
N LYS A 338 32.08 -24.38 -19.29
CA LYS A 338 32.11 -25.09 -18.01
C LYS A 338 31.35 -24.26 -16.99
N THR A 339 30.03 -24.30 -17.05
CA THR A 339 29.17 -23.57 -16.12
C THR A 339 29.45 -24.05 -14.69
N PRO A 340 29.86 -23.16 -13.76
CA PRO A 340 30.07 -23.53 -12.36
C PRO A 340 28.78 -24.08 -11.75
N THR A 341 28.84 -25.23 -11.10
CA THR A 341 27.69 -25.78 -10.36
C THR A 341 27.35 -24.83 -9.20
N ALA A 342 26.06 -24.52 -9.02
CA ALA A 342 25.59 -23.64 -7.95
C ALA A 342 26.20 -24.02 -6.60
N VAL A 343 26.97 -23.12 -5.99
CA VAL A 343 27.51 -23.33 -4.65
C VAL A 343 26.36 -23.12 -3.67
N PRO A 344 25.99 -24.13 -2.85
CA PRO A 344 25.00 -23.92 -1.79
C PRO A 344 25.58 -22.90 -0.80
N SER A 345 24.84 -21.82 -0.57
CA SER A 345 25.18 -20.78 0.40
C SER A 345 25.20 -21.37 1.82
N VAL A 346 26.40 -21.66 2.32
CA VAL A 346 26.62 -22.04 3.71
C VAL A 346 26.96 -20.79 4.51
N THR A 347 25.94 -20.13 5.06
CA THR A 347 25.98 -19.52 6.40
C THR A 347 24.57 -19.19 6.87
N GLY A 348 24.02 -20.05 7.73
CA GLY A 348 23.28 -19.68 8.94
C GLY A 348 21.96 -18.92 8.82
N GLY A 349 20.88 -19.66 8.59
CA GLY A 349 19.49 -19.22 8.75
C GLY A 349 18.63 -19.83 7.66
N ALA A 350 17.70 -20.71 8.03
CA ALA A 350 16.87 -21.43 7.06
C ALA A 350 16.27 -20.46 6.02
N PRO A 351 16.49 -20.69 4.71
CA PRO A 351 15.91 -19.85 3.68
C PRO A 351 14.39 -20.06 3.69
N SER A 352 13.67 -19.01 4.04
CA SER A 352 12.22 -18.95 3.80
C SER A 352 12.01 -18.99 2.27
N PRO A 353 11.12 -19.85 1.75
CA PRO A 353 10.95 -20.03 0.31
C PRO A 353 10.45 -18.74 -0.34
N ALA A 354 11.26 -18.17 -1.23
CA ALA A 354 10.97 -16.95 -1.96
C ALA A 354 9.62 -17.04 -2.71
N PRO A 355 8.74 -16.03 -2.59
CA PRO A 355 7.81 -15.45 -3.55
C PRO A 355 7.41 -16.04 -4.91
N THR A 356 7.43 -17.33 -5.26
CA THR A 356 6.73 -17.75 -6.50
C THR A 356 5.25 -17.43 -6.33
N ARG A 357 4.65 -16.64 -7.22
CA ARG A 357 3.31 -16.88 -7.82
C ARG A 357 2.75 -15.64 -8.51
N THR A 358 2.27 -15.87 -9.73
CA THR A 358 0.84 -15.68 -10.03
C THR A 358 0.42 -16.68 -11.11
N ASN A 359 0.03 -17.88 -10.69
CA ASN A 359 -0.82 -18.76 -11.51
C ASN A 359 -1.97 -19.19 -10.60
N VAL A 360 -3.20 -18.93 -11.05
CA VAL A 360 -4.40 -19.54 -10.48
C VAL A 360 -4.26 -21.05 -10.65
N LEU A 361 -4.51 -21.81 -9.59
CA LEU A 361 -4.40 -23.26 -9.63
C LEU A 361 -5.55 -23.83 -10.46
N THR A 362 -5.24 -24.75 -11.38
CA THR A 362 -6.22 -25.41 -12.25
C THR A 362 -7.19 -26.28 -11.44
N GLU A 363 -6.77 -26.76 -10.27
CA GLU A 363 -7.59 -27.47 -9.29
C GLU A 363 -7.32 -26.89 -7.89
N PRO A 364 -8.37 -26.51 -7.14
CA PRO A 364 -8.20 -25.96 -5.80
C PRO A 364 -7.63 -27.01 -4.84
N GLU A 365 -6.50 -26.70 -4.22
CA GLU A 365 -5.86 -27.58 -3.22
C GLU A 365 -6.46 -27.30 -1.83
N GLU A 366 -7.05 -28.32 -1.19
CA GLU A 366 -7.55 -28.20 0.19
C GLU A 366 -6.38 -28.25 1.18
N MET A 367 -6.35 -27.27 2.09
CA MET A 367 -5.28 -27.10 3.07
C MET A 367 -5.86 -26.79 4.45
N GLU A 368 -5.18 -27.21 5.51
CA GLU A 368 -5.48 -26.77 6.87
C GLU A 368 -4.81 -25.42 7.16
N LEU A 369 -5.55 -24.51 7.78
CA LEU A 369 -5.04 -23.20 8.20
C LEU A 369 -4.13 -23.35 9.42
N MET A 370 -2.98 -22.68 9.41
CA MET A 370 -2.01 -22.70 10.51
C MET A 370 -2.37 -21.75 11.68
N PHE A 371 -3.59 -21.19 11.66
CA PHE A 371 -4.11 -20.26 12.66
C PHE A 371 -5.57 -20.57 12.97
N GLU A 372 -5.99 -20.24 14.20
CA GLU A 372 -7.38 -20.37 14.62
C GLU A 372 -8.12 -19.05 14.40
N THR A 373 -9.36 -19.14 13.92
CA THR A 373 -10.26 -18.00 13.75
C THR A 373 -11.67 -18.37 14.16
N THR A 374 -12.42 -17.39 14.65
CA THR A 374 -13.84 -17.49 15.01
C THR A 374 -14.76 -17.37 13.79
N HIS A 375 -14.25 -16.96 12.62
CA HIS A 375 -15.06 -16.50 11.49
C HIS A 375 -15.30 -17.59 10.43
N PHE A 376 -14.36 -18.53 10.24
CA PHE A 376 -14.45 -19.59 9.23
C PHE A 376 -13.78 -20.90 9.69
N GLY A 377 -13.95 -21.95 8.89
CA GLY A 377 -13.39 -23.28 9.12
C GLY A 377 -11.87 -23.31 9.30
N SER A 378 -11.34 -24.42 9.81
CA SER A 378 -9.89 -24.67 9.86
C SER A 378 -9.32 -25.13 8.50
N THR A 379 -10.17 -25.21 7.47
CA THR A 379 -9.81 -25.66 6.12
C THR A 379 -10.04 -24.53 5.12
N ALA A 380 -9.16 -24.44 4.13
CA ALA A 380 -9.23 -23.46 3.04
C ALA A 380 -8.85 -24.12 1.72
N LYS A 381 -9.47 -23.69 0.63
CA LYS A 381 -9.18 -24.12 -0.74
C LYS A 381 -8.31 -23.08 -1.42
N LEU A 382 -7.05 -23.41 -1.66
CA LEU A 382 -6.12 -22.53 -2.33
C LEU A 382 -6.48 -22.40 -3.82
N VAL A 383 -6.77 -21.17 -4.26
CA VAL A 383 -7.19 -20.92 -5.66
C VAL A 383 -6.21 -20.04 -6.42
N MET A 384 -5.52 -19.11 -5.76
CA MET A 384 -4.59 -18.18 -6.40
C MET A 384 -3.44 -17.84 -5.45
N GLY A 385 -2.23 -17.60 -5.97
CA GLY A 385 -1.10 -17.17 -5.12
C GLY A 385 -0.80 -18.16 -4.01
N LYS A 386 0.07 -17.84 -3.04
CA LYS A 386 0.70 -18.76 -2.05
C LYS A 386 -0.30 -19.25 -0.99
N PRO A 387 -0.07 -20.41 -0.34
CA PRO A 387 -0.85 -20.76 0.84
C PRO A 387 -0.71 -19.64 1.86
N ILE A 388 -1.83 -19.17 2.40
CA ILE A 388 -1.85 -18.08 3.37
C ILE A 388 -1.86 -18.70 4.75
N ASN A 389 -0.75 -18.53 5.46
CA ASN A 389 -0.58 -19.05 6.83
C ASN A 389 -0.73 -17.95 7.90
N ASP A 390 -0.86 -16.70 7.47
CA ASP A 390 -1.02 -15.56 8.37
C ASP A 390 -2.48 -15.38 8.75
N ALA A 391 -2.74 -15.10 10.03
CA ALA A 391 -4.08 -14.75 10.49
C ALA A 391 -4.55 -13.43 9.86
N PRO A 392 -5.82 -13.33 9.42
CA PRO A 392 -6.31 -12.11 8.80
C PRO A 392 -6.49 -11.00 9.84
N VAL A 393 -6.27 -9.76 9.42
CA VAL A 393 -6.65 -8.56 10.17
C VAL A 393 -8.04 -8.09 9.75
N THR A 394 -8.73 -7.34 10.61
CA THR A 394 -10.00 -6.70 10.24
C THR A 394 -9.74 -5.62 9.19
N MET A 395 -10.62 -5.50 8.19
CA MET A 395 -10.50 -4.52 7.12
C MET A 395 -10.51 -3.09 7.66
N GLU A 396 -11.29 -2.83 8.72
CA GLU A 396 -11.31 -1.55 9.42
C GLU A 396 -9.91 -1.11 9.91
N SER A 397 -9.10 -2.05 10.40
CA SER A 397 -7.73 -1.74 10.87
C SER A 397 -6.76 -1.35 9.74
N VAL A 398 -7.17 -1.52 8.47
CA VAL A 398 -6.37 -1.26 7.28
C VAL A 398 -6.73 0.11 6.70
N MET A 399 -6.47 1.16 7.48
CA MET A 399 -6.77 2.55 7.09
C MET A 399 -5.74 3.17 6.12
N ASN A 400 -4.49 2.72 6.20
CA ASN A 400 -3.37 3.24 5.40
C ASN A 400 -2.89 2.22 4.38
N GLU A 401 -2.12 2.68 3.39
CA GLU A 401 -1.50 1.80 2.41
C GLU A 401 -0.63 0.74 3.10
N ARG A 402 -0.78 -0.51 2.68
CA ARG A 402 0.03 -1.65 3.15
C ARG A 402 0.54 -2.44 1.97
N ASP A 403 1.84 -2.74 1.97
CA ASP A 403 2.48 -3.56 0.94
C ASP A 403 2.09 -5.04 0.99
N ASN A 404 1.71 -5.51 2.18
CA ASN A 404 1.28 -6.87 2.42
C ASN A 404 0.30 -6.90 3.60
N VAL A 405 -0.92 -7.35 3.36
CA VAL A 405 -1.96 -7.51 4.37
C VAL A 405 -2.82 -8.73 4.03
N THR A 406 -3.13 -9.51 5.06
CA THR A 406 -4.05 -10.65 4.96
C THR A 406 -5.40 -10.22 5.49
N VAL A 407 -6.44 -10.34 4.68
CA VAL A 407 -7.83 -10.01 5.01
C VAL A 407 -8.73 -11.16 4.59
N TRP A 408 -9.87 -11.30 5.25
CA TRP A 408 -10.91 -12.22 4.84
C TRP A 408 -12.17 -11.43 4.48
N GLY A 409 -13.12 -12.02 3.76
CA GLY A 409 -14.41 -11.37 3.53
C GLY A 409 -15.27 -12.07 2.50
N GLU A 410 -16.55 -11.73 2.50
CA GLU A 410 -17.54 -12.22 1.54
C GLU A 410 -17.64 -11.24 0.37
N ILE A 411 -17.50 -11.75 -0.85
CA ILE A 411 -17.67 -10.96 -2.08
C ILE A 411 -19.16 -10.67 -2.27
N PHE A 412 -19.54 -9.40 -2.41
CA PHE A 412 -20.94 -8.99 -2.60
C PHE A 412 -21.20 -8.27 -3.92
N ASN A 413 -20.15 -7.81 -4.61
CA ASN A 413 -20.27 -7.24 -5.95
C ASN A 413 -19.08 -7.62 -6.82
N VAL A 414 -19.32 -7.95 -8.09
CA VAL A 414 -18.29 -8.27 -9.08
C VAL A 414 -18.65 -7.64 -10.42
N GLU A 415 -17.76 -6.80 -10.92
CA GLU A 415 -17.81 -6.21 -12.26
C GLU A 415 -16.66 -6.73 -13.12
N LYS A 416 -16.95 -7.05 -14.38
CA LYS A 416 -15.97 -7.51 -15.36
C LYS A 416 -16.01 -6.57 -16.57
N LYS A 417 -14.94 -5.80 -16.78
CA LYS A 417 -14.81 -4.86 -17.90
C LYS A 417 -13.66 -5.27 -18.81
N GLU A 418 -13.96 -5.53 -20.07
CA GLU A 418 -12.91 -5.76 -21.07
C GLU A 418 -12.10 -4.49 -21.31
N THR A 419 -10.78 -4.64 -21.43
CA THR A 419 -9.90 -3.53 -21.79
C THR A 419 -10.14 -3.11 -23.24
N LYS A 420 -9.84 -1.85 -23.57
CA LYS A 420 -9.94 -1.31 -24.96
C LYS A 420 -9.15 -2.13 -26.00
N SER A 421 -8.16 -2.90 -25.55
CA SER A 421 -7.35 -3.79 -26.39
C SER A 421 -8.01 -5.14 -26.71
N GLY A 422 -9.06 -5.53 -25.98
CA GLY A 422 -9.73 -6.84 -26.08
C GLY A 422 -8.90 -8.04 -25.61
N LYS A 423 -7.67 -7.83 -25.10
CA LYS A 423 -6.76 -8.93 -24.70
C LYS A 423 -6.91 -9.34 -23.23
N SER A 424 -7.40 -8.43 -22.39
CA SER A 424 -7.54 -8.64 -20.95
C SER A 424 -8.86 -8.06 -20.44
N THR A 425 -9.38 -8.67 -19.39
CA THR A 425 -10.54 -8.26 -18.61
C THR A 425 -10.07 -7.81 -17.23
N ILE A 426 -10.57 -6.67 -16.79
CA ILE A 426 -10.40 -6.17 -15.43
C ILE A 426 -11.58 -6.69 -14.62
N ILE A 427 -11.29 -7.50 -13.60
CA ILE A 427 -12.29 -7.92 -12.62
C ILE A 427 -12.16 -6.98 -11.41
N THR A 428 -13.21 -6.22 -11.14
CA THR A 428 -13.33 -5.39 -9.94
C THR A 428 -14.34 -6.05 -9.03
N ALA A 429 -13.93 -6.47 -7.83
CA ALA A 429 -14.79 -7.14 -6.87
C ALA A 429 -14.81 -6.37 -5.55
N ALA A 430 -15.99 -6.13 -4.98
CA ALA A 430 -16.13 -5.59 -3.63
C ALA A 430 -16.39 -6.75 -2.66
N PHE A 431 -15.66 -6.77 -1.55
CA PHE A 431 -15.78 -7.81 -0.52
C PHE A 431 -15.69 -7.19 0.87
N SER A 432 -16.37 -7.81 1.84
CA SER A 432 -16.50 -7.28 3.19
C SER A 432 -16.29 -8.35 4.25
N ASP A 433 -15.57 -8.00 5.33
CA ASP A 433 -15.45 -8.82 6.53
C ASP A 433 -16.51 -8.50 7.59
N ARG A 434 -17.51 -7.69 7.22
CA ARG A 434 -18.55 -7.10 8.09
C ARG A 434 -18.05 -5.98 9.03
N THR A 435 -16.76 -5.67 9.04
CA THR A 435 -16.20 -4.49 9.75
C THR A 435 -15.95 -3.33 8.78
N SER A 436 -15.52 -3.62 7.56
CA SER A 436 -15.41 -2.65 6.48
C SER A 436 -15.55 -3.37 5.13
N SER A 437 -15.44 -2.61 4.04
CA SER A 437 -15.48 -3.14 2.68
C SER A 437 -14.27 -2.68 1.89
N MET A 438 -13.69 -3.59 1.12
CA MET A 438 -12.57 -3.30 0.24
C MET A 438 -12.92 -3.60 -1.20
N VAL A 439 -12.41 -2.76 -2.09
CA VAL A 439 -12.46 -3.03 -3.53
C VAL A 439 -11.17 -3.77 -3.91
N MET A 440 -11.33 -4.97 -4.44
CA MET A 440 -10.29 -5.78 -5.04
C MET A 440 -10.28 -5.60 -6.56
N LYS A 441 -9.10 -5.50 -7.15
CA LYS A 441 -8.93 -5.38 -8.60
C LYS A 441 -7.94 -6.41 -9.12
N LEU A 442 -8.33 -7.07 -10.19
CA LEU A 442 -7.57 -8.13 -10.85
C LEU A 442 -7.49 -7.84 -12.34
N PHE A 443 -6.29 -7.86 -12.89
CA PHE A 443 -6.06 -7.80 -14.34
C PHE A 443 -5.85 -9.22 -14.87
N VAL A 444 -6.78 -9.69 -15.69
CA VAL A 444 -6.82 -11.08 -16.15
C VAL A 444 -6.80 -11.13 -17.67
N TYR A 445 -5.87 -11.88 -18.27
CA TYR A 445 -5.92 -12.15 -19.71
C TYR A 445 -7.18 -12.95 -20.06
N ASN A 446 -7.82 -12.65 -21.19
CA ASN A 446 -9.06 -13.32 -21.59
C ASN A 446 -8.88 -14.84 -21.75
N THR A 447 -7.67 -15.30 -22.07
CA THR A 447 -7.29 -16.73 -22.15
C THR A 447 -7.33 -17.46 -20.80
N LYS A 448 -7.19 -16.74 -19.68
CA LYS A 448 -7.21 -17.29 -18.31
C LYS A 448 -8.43 -16.84 -17.51
N LEU A 449 -9.42 -16.20 -18.14
CA LEU A 449 -10.61 -15.69 -17.45
C LEU A 449 -11.43 -16.80 -16.77
N ASP A 450 -11.49 -17.98 -17.38
CA ASP A 450 -12.20 -19.14 -16.83
C ASP A 450 -11.66 -19.60 -15.48
N SER A 451 -10.36 -19.37 -15.20
CA SER A 451 -9.74 -19.73 -13.93
C SER A 451 -10.22 -18.85 -12.77
N TYR A 452 -10.75 -17.65 -13.04
CA TYR A 452 -11.23 -16.70 -12.02
C TYR A 452 -12.74 -16.78 -11.78
N LYS A 453 -13.40 -17.88 -12.15
CA LYS A 453 -14.84 -18.08 -11.92
C LYS A 453 -15.22 -18.06 -10.44
N PHE A 454 -14.30 -18.40 -9.54
CA PHE A 454 -14.50 -18.33 -8.10
C PHE A 454 -14.68 -16.91 -7.55
N ILE A 455 -14.38 -15.88 -8.34
CA ILE A 455 -14.69 -14.48 -7.98
C ILE A 455 -16.15 -14.22 -8.37
N GLU A 456 -17.06 -14.60 -7.48
CA GLU A 456 -18.51 -14.42 -7.63
C GLU A 456 -19.16 -14.01 -6.30
N ASN A 457 -20.32 -13.36 -6.37
CA ASN A 457 -21.06 -12.91 -5.20
C ASN A 457 -21.44 -14.09 -4.29
N GLY A 458 -21.31 -13.91 -2.97
CA GLY A 458 -21.53 -14.91 -1.94
C GLY A 458 -20.30 -15.78 -1.63
N THR A 459 -19.21 -15.67 -2.41
CA THR A 459 -17.98 -16.43 -2.13
C THR A 459 -17.20 -15.75 -1.00
N THR A 460 -16.90 -16.52 0.06
CA THR A 460 -16.02 -16.04 1.13
C THR A 460 -14.57 -16.39 0.81
N ILE A 461 -13.73 -15.36 0.81
CA ILE A 461 -12.31 -15.45 0.48
C ILE A 461 -11.45 -15.07 1.67
N LEU A 462 -10.29 -15.70 1.75
CA LEU A 462 -9.13 -15.28 2.54
C LEU A 462 -8.06 -14.86 1.53
N ALA A 463 -7.66 -13.60 1.56
CA ALA A 463 -6.78 -13.02 0.56
C ALA A 463 -5.59 -12.30 1.20
N ASN A 464 -4.42 -12.45 0.59
CA ASN A 464 -3.19 -11.80 0.98
C ASN A 464 -2.67 -10.97 -0.20
N GLY A 465 -2.37 -9.70 0.04
CA GLY A 465 -2.01 -8.78 -1.03
C GLY A 465 -1.67 -7.37 -0.54
N SER A 466 -1.50 -6.44 -1.47
CA SER A 466 -1.19 -5.03 -1.15
C SER A 466 -2.43 -4.15 -1.24
N TYR A 467 -2.64 -3.27 -0.27
CA TYR A 467 -3.68 -2.25 -0.27
C TYR A 467 -3.05 -0.88 -0.54
N LYS A 468 -3.34 -0.26 -1.70
CA LYS A 468 -2.68 0.97 -2.15
C LYS A 468 -3.61 1.85 -2.97
N MET A 469 -3.31 3.14 -3.06
CA MET A 469 -4.01 4.06 -3.95
C MET A 469 -3.94 3.57 -5.40
N ASP A 470 -5.09 3.34 -6.02
CA ASP A 470 -5.15 3.05 -7.45
C ASP A 470 -5.15 4.37 -8.22
N GLU A 471 -4.14 4.58 -9.06
CA GLU A 471 -3.94 5.83 -9.81
C GLU A 471 -5.07 6.13 -10.81
N PHE A 472 -5.86 5.12 -11.21
CA PHE A 472 -6.96 5.26 -12.15
C PHE A 472 -8.30 5.52 -11.44
N MET A 473 -8.52 4.88 -10.30
CA MET A 473 -9.76 4.97 -9.53
C MET A 473 -9.71 6.06 -8.45
N HIS A 474 -8.53 6.57 -8.11
CA HIS A 474 -8.29 7.59 -7.07
C HIS A 474 -8.83 7.21 -5.68
N TYR A 475 -8.97 5.91 -5.42
CA TYR A 475 -9.20 5.34 -4.08
C TYR A 475 -8.30 4.13 -3.84
N ASN A 476 -8.12 3.74 -2.58
CA ASN A 476 -7.29 2.61 -2.21
C ASN A 476 -7.94 1.29 -2.65
N CYS A 477 -7.19 0.49 -3.41
CA CYS A 477 -7.63 -0.79 -3.93
C CYS A 477 -6.73 -1.92 -3.41
N PHE A 478 -7.36 -3.04 -3.08
CA PHE A 478 -6.71 -4.27 -2.68
C PHE A 478 -6.26 -5.05 -3.93
N ASN A 479 -4.96 -5.31 -4.03
CA ASN A 479 -4.33 -6.06 -5.10
C ASN A 479 -3.90 -7.43 -4.55
N PRO A 480 -4.70 -8.48 -4.75
CA PRO A 480 -4.45 -9.81 -4.20
C PRO A 480 -3.24 -10.45 -4.88
N GLN A 481 -2.30 -10.93 -4.08
CA GLN A 481 -1.24 -11.84 -4.55
C GLN A 481 -1.67 -13.29 -4.40
N SER A 482 -2.41 -13.58 -3.32
CA SER A 482 -2.92 -14.91 -2.98
C SER A 482 -4.37 -14.86 -2.52
N ILE A 483 -5.15 -15.86 -2.89
CA ILE A 483 -6.56 -16.03 -2.53
C ILE A 483 -6.80 -17.52 -2.23
N MET A 484 -7.49 -17.76 -1.13
CA MET A 484 -8.05 -19.05 -0.74
C MET A 484 -9.54 -18.90 -0.47
N ILE A 485 -10.35 -19.89 -0.82
CA ILE A 485 -11.77 -19.93 -0.48
C ILE A 485 -11.91 -20.57 0.90
N VAL A 486 -12.73 -19.99 1.76
CA VAL A 486 -12.98 -20.49 3.11
C VAL A 486 -14.47 -20.68 3.35
N ASP A 487 -14.84 -21.73 4.05
CA ASP A 487 -16.23 -21.97 4.45
C ASP A 487 -16.51 -21.29 5.79
N VAL A 488 -17.49 -20.38 5.81
CA VAL A 488 -17.92 -19.68 7.04
C VAL A 488 -18.56 -20.69 8.00
N LYS A 489 -18.12 -20.69 9.26
CA LYS A 489 -18.78 -21.50 10.29
C LYS A 489 -20.13 -20.86 10.61
N PRO A 490 -21.24 -21.60 10.56
CA PRO A 490 -22.53 -21.07 11.01
C PRO A 490 -22.43 -20.73 12.50
N LYS A 491 -22.86 -19.52 12.86
CA LYS A 491 -22.86 -19.03 14.25
C LYS A 491 -23.67 -20.00 15.11
N GLN A 492 -23.03 -20.63 16.09
CA GLN A 492 -23.71 -21.46 17.08
C GLN A 492 -24.09 -20.61 18.29
N ASP A 493 -25.36 -20.61 18.66
CA ASP A 493 -25.84 -19.99 19.90
C ASP A 493 -25.28 -20.78 21.10
N ASN A 494 -24.17 -20.29 21.65
CA ASN A 494 -23.53 -20.85 22.84
C ASN A 494 -24.09 -20.25 24.14
N ALA A 495 -25.24 -19.58 24.10
CA ALA A 495 -25.89 -19.10 25.30
C ALA A 495 -26.32 -20.28 26.20
N PRO A 496 -26.13 -20.18 27.54
CA PRO A 496 -26.56 -21.23 28.46
C PRO A 496 -28.08 -21.46 28.45
N GLU A 497 -28.85 -20.46 28.03
CA GLU A 497 -30.28 -20.56 27.76
C GLU A 497 -30.56 -20.20 26.31
N LYS A 498 -31.27 -21.08 25.60
CA LYS A 498 -31.63 -20.92 24.19
C LYS A 498 -32.51 -19.69 24.00
N ARG A 499 -32.05 -18.73 23.20
CA ARG A 499 -32.81 -17.51 22.85
C ARG A 499 -33.43 -17.69 21.47
N VAL A 500 -34.62 -17.13 21.28
CA VAL A 500 -35.31 -17.11 19.98
C VAL A 500 -35.41 -15.65 19.57
N GLU A 501 -34.86 -15.29 18.41
CA GLU A 501 -35.02 -13.95 17.85
C GLU A 501 -36.48 -13.72 17.50
N LEU A 502 -37.05 -12.68 18.09
CA LEU A 502 -38.43 -12.26 17.84
C LEU A 502 -38.40 -11.10 16.86
N HIS A 503 -38.62 -11.37 15.57
CA HIS A 503 -38.85 -10.31 14.59
C HIS A 503 -40.29 -9.81 14.71
N LEU A 504 -40.47 -8.60 15.27
CA LEU A 504 -41.77 -7.96 15.40
C LEU A 504 -42.03 -7.06 14.18
N HIS A 505 -42.90 -7.49 13.27
CA HIS A 505 -43.36 -6.64 12.18
C HIS A 505 -44.47 -5.70 12.66
N THR A 506 -44.24 -4.39 12.66
CA THR A 506 -45.32 -3.39 12.87
C THR A 506 -45.87 -2.91 11.53
N ASN A 507 -47.18 -3.14 11.30
CA ASN A 507 -47.93 -2.73 10.11
C ASN A 507 -48.35 -1.24 10.13
N MET A 508 -47.39 -0.33 10.32
CA MET A 508 -47.66 1.11 10.20
C MET A 508 -46.58 1.73 9.33
N SER A 509 -46.76 1.62 8.01
CA SER A 509 -46.08 2.45 7.01
C SER A 509 -46.76 3.82 6.90
#